data_AF-A0A7K5GLA1-F1
#
_entry.id   AF-A0A7K5GLA1-F1
#
_cell.length_a   1.000
_cell.length_b   1.000
_cell.length_c   1.000
_cell.angle_alpha   90.00
_cell.angle_beta   90.00
_cell.angle_gamma   90.00
#
_symmetry.space_group_name_H-M   'P 1'
#
loop_
_entity.id
_entity.type
_entity.pdbx_description
1 polymer ?
#
loop_
_entity_poly.entity_id
_entity_poly.type
_entity_poly.pdbx_seq_one_letter_code
_entity_poly.pdbx_strand_id
1 'polypeptide(L)'
;RELPLQKGDIVYIYKQIDQNWYEGEHHGRVGIFPRSYIELLPPAEKAQPKKPSPLQVLEYGDAIAKFNFNGDTQVEMSFRK
;
A
#
# COMPACT_ATOMS: atom_id res chain seq x y z
N ARG A 1 -26.69 6.09 6.18
CA ARG A 1 -26.43 5.46 4.87
C ARG A 1 -25.81 4.11 5.16
N GLU A 2 -26.43 3.05 4.66
CA GLU A 2 -25.94 1.68 4.82
C GLU A 2 -24.77 1.43 3.88
N LEU A 3 -23.83 0.61 4.31
CA LEU A 3 -22.62 0.33 3.55
C LEU A 3 -22.70 -1.10 2.98
N PRO A 4 -22.62 -1.29 1.65
CA PRO A 4 -22.66 -2.61 1.06
C PRO A 4 -21.37 -3.37 1.37
N LEU A 5 -21.50 -4.57 1.93
CA LEU A 5 -20.42 -5.47 2.30
C LEU A 5 -20.61 -6.83 1.64
N GLN A 6 -19.52 -7.40 1.14
CA GLN A 6 -19.46 -8.76 0.63
C GLN A 6 -18.61 -9.63 1.57
N LYS A 7 -18.86 -10.94 1.54
CA LYS A 7 -18.08 -11.89 2.33
C LYS A 7 -16.61 -11.85 1.89
N GLY A 8 -15.72 -11.52 2.83
CA GLY A 8 -14.29 -11.37 2.57
C GLY A 8 -13.82 -9.91 2.50
N ASP A 9 -14.74 -8.95 2.50
CA ASP A 9 -14.42 -7.53 2.55
C ASP A 9 -13.84 -7.14 3.92
N ILE A 10 -12.81 -6.29 3.90
CA ILE A 10 -12.20 -5.73 5.10
C ILE A 10 -12.80 -4.36 5.36
N VAL A 11 -13.46 -4.22 6.51
CA VAL A 11 -14.05 -2.95 6.96
C VAL A 11 -13.28 -2.37 8.14
N TYR A 12 -13.10 -1.05 8.14
CA TYR A 12 -12.49 -0.34 9.25
C TYR A 12 -13.57 0.20 10.16
N ILE A 13 -13.62 -0.28 11.41
CA ILE A 13 -14.62 0.16 12.39
C ILE A 13 -14.12 1.42 13.09
N TYR A 14 -14.95 2.45 13.12
CA TYR A 14 -14.66 3.73 13.78
C TYR A 14 -15.31 3.81 15.15
N LYS A 15 -16.62 3.50 15.24
CA LYS A 15 -17.35 3.49 16.50
C LYS A 15 -18.46 2.44 16.49
N GLN A 16 -18.77 1.98 17.69
CA GLN A 16 -19.98 1.22 17.95
C GLN A 16 -21.14 2.19 18.13
N ILE A 17 -22.21 2.04 17.35
CA ILE A 17 -23.42 2.86 17.49
C ILE A 17 -24.31 2.26 18.57
N ASP A 18 -24.50 0.94 18.55
CA ASP A 18 -25.24 0.18 19.56
C ASP A 18 -24.78 -1.29 19.60
N GLN A 19 -25.52 -2.19 20.25
CA GLN A 19 -25.17 -3.61 20.36
C GLN A 19 -25.21 -4.37 19.02
N ASN A 20 -25.97 -3.87 18.05
CA ASN A 20 -26.25 -4.49 16.77
C ASN A 20 -25.57 -3.77 15.59
N TRP A 21 -25.10 -2.53 15.75
CA TRP A 21 -24.60 -1.70 14.65
C TRP A 21 -23.22 -1.08 14.94
N TYR A 22 -22.35 -1.17 13.92
CA TYR A 22 -21.08 -0.46 13.85
C TYR A 22 -21.10 0.58 12.75
N GLU A 23 -20.40 1.69 12.98
CA GLU A 23 -20.02 2.64 11.94
C GLU A 23 -18.59 2.37 11.51
N GLY A 24 -18.36 2.34 10.20
CA GLY A 24 -17.05 2.10 9.64
C GLY A 24 -16.91 2.54 8.19
N GLU A 25 -15.74 2.27 7.62
CA GLU A 25 -15.37 2.62 6.26
C GLU A 25 -15.01 1.37 5.43
N HIS A 26 -15.44 1.38 4.17
CA HIS A 26 -15.10 0.39 3.16
C HIS A 26 -14.84 1.10 1.82
N HIS A 27 -13.66 0.90 1.22
CA HIS A 27 -13.24 1.56 -0.02
C HIS A 27 -13.52 3.07 -0.08
N GLY A 28 -13.23 3.80 1.01
CA GLY A 28 -13.46 5.26 1.08
C GLY A 28 -14.92 5.69 1.23
N ARG A 29 -15.85 4.74 1.44
CA ARG A 29 -17.25 5.04 1.77
C ARG A 29 -17.46 4.79 3.25
N VAL A 30 -18.07 5.74 3.95
CA VAL A 30 -18.42 5.63 5.37
C VAL A 30 -19.91 5.31 5.50
N GLY A 31 -20.23 4.36 6.39
CA GLY A 31 -21.61 4.00 6.69
C GLY A 31 -21.71 3.05 7.86
N ILE A 32 -22.95 2.62 8.13
CA ILE A 32 -23.23 1.68 9.22
C ILE A 32 -23.53 0.29 8.66
N PHE A 33 -23.18 -0.73 9.43
CA PHE A 33 -23.45 -2.13 9.10
C PHE A 33 -23.71 -2.96 10.37
N PRO A 34 -24.51 -4.05 10.28
CA PRO A 34 -24.81 -4.89 11.42
C PRO A 34 -23.56 -5.63 11.93
N ARG A 35 -23.41 -5.71 13.25
CA ARG A 35 -22.36 -6.48 13.94
C ARG A 35 -22.36 -7.95 13.53
N SER A 36 -23.53 -8.55 13.31
CA SER A 36 -23.66 -9.97 12.93
C SER A 36 -23.10 -10.30 11.54
N TYR A 37 -22.84 -9.28 10.72
CA TYR A 37 -22.36 -9.44 9.34
C TYR A 37 -20.83 -9.27 9.23
N ILE A 38 -20.16 -8.99 10.36
CA ILE A 38 -18.73 -8.80 10.43
C ILE A 38 -18.10 -9.70 11.47
N GLU A 39 -16.86 -10.12 11.21
CA GLU A 39 -16.03 -10.81 12.18
C GLU A 39 -14.96 -9.84 12.66
N LEU A 40 -14.97 -9.50 13.95
CA LEU A 40 -13.94 -8.67 14.54
C LEU A 40 -12.63 -9.45 14.54
N LEU A 41 -11.71 -9.06 13.66
CA LEU A 41 -10.37 -9.63 13.66
C LEU A 41 -9.70 -9.27 15.00
N PRO A 42 -9.03 -10.23 15.66
CA PRO A 42 -8.23 -9.91 16.83
C PRO A 42 -7.21 -8.83 16.45
N PRO A 43 -6.93 -7.86 17.32
CA PRO A 43 -5.86 -6.90 17.07
C PRO A 43 -4.61 -7.74 16.77
N ALA A 44 -4.08 -7.62 15.56
CA ALA A 44 -2.95 -8.41 15.12
C ALA A 44 -1.86 -8.28 16.17
N GLU A 45 -1.66 -9.34 16.95
CA GLU A 45 -0.62 -9.38 17.95
C GLU A 45 0.66 -9.23 17.15
N LYS A 46 1.30 -8.07 17.32
CA LYS A 46 2.36 -7.52 16.48
C LYS A 46 1.81 -6.85 15.22
N ALA A 47 1.77 -5.52 15.29
CA ALA A 47 2.46 -4.74 14.28
C ALA A 47 3.83 -5.38 14.07
N GLN A 48 3.93 -6.34 13.15
CA GLN A 48 5.16 -6.45 12.41
C GLN A 48 5.33 -5.03 11.86
N PRO A 49 6.43 -4.31 12.14
CA PRO A 49 6.75 -3.17 11.29
C PRO A 49 6.61 -3.75 9.89
N LYS A 50 5.69 -3.19 9.08
CA LYS A 50 5.75 -3.39 7.65
C LYS A 50 7.22 -3.12 7.37
N LYS A 51 8.02 -4.17 7.08
CA LYS A 51 9.39 -3.98 6.61
C LYS A 51 9.22 -2.84 5.62
N PRO A 52 9.93 -1.71 5.75
CA PRO A 52 9.73 -0.61 4.82
C PRO A 52 9.73 -1.31 3.46
N SER A 53 8.57 -1.29 2.78
CA SER A 53 8.51 -1.80 1.42
C SER A 53 9.73 -1.17 0.80
N PRO A 54 10.70 -1.93 0.26
CA PRO A 54 11.88 -1.30 -0.30
C PRO A 54 11.26 -0.25 -1.20
N LEU A 55 11.51 1.02 -0.86
CA LEU A 55 11.15 2.10 -1.76
C LEU A 55 11.62 1.56 -3.11
N GLN A 56 10.79 1.67 -4.15
CA GLN A 56 11.30 1.49 -5.50
C GLN A 56 12.28 2.65 -5.73
N VAL A 57 13.39 2.64 -5.00
CA VAL A 57 14.63 3.29 -5.36
C VAL A 57 14.89 2.60 -6.68
N LEU A 58 14.74 3.35 -7.78
CA LEU A 58 15.37 2.96 -9.02
C LEU A 58 16.84 2.83 -8.65
N GLU A 59 17.25 1.61 -8.32
CA GLU A 59 18.62 1.25 -8.05
C GLU A 59 19.28 1.21 -9.42
N TYR A 60 19.58 2.40 -9.95
CA TYR A 60 20.43 2.52 -11.11
C TYR A 60 21.77 1.93 -10.69
N GLY A 61 22.14 0.79 -11.25
CA GLY A 61 23.38 0.12 -10.88
C GLY A 61 24.58 1.04 -11.11
N ASP A 62 25.52 1.03 -10.16
CA ASP A 62 26.78 1.77 -10.30
C ASP A 62 27.69 1.05 -11.30
N ALA A 63 28.12 1.76 -12.35
CA ALA A 63 29.09 1.25 -13.32
C ALA A 63 30.21 2.25 -13.55
N ILE A 64 31.45 1.76 -13.64
CA ILE A 64 32.62 2.57 -13.94
C ILE A 64 33.12 2.25 -15.35
N ALA A 65 33.30 3.31 -16.14
CA ALA A 65 33.92 3.24 -17.46
C ALA A 65 35.37 2.73 -17.35
N LYS A 66 35.68 1.60 -18.00
CA LYS A 66 37.05 1.04 -18.03
C LYS A 66 37.99 1.81 -18.96
N PHE A 67 37.43 2.51 -19.96
CA PHE A 67 38.13 3.24 -21.01
C PHE A 67 37.37 4.53 -21.36
N ASN A 68 38.06 5.45 -22.04
CA ASN A 68 37.42 6.64 -22.61
C ASN A 68 36.59 6.25 -23.84
N PHE A 69 35.43 6.87 -24.00
CA PHE A 69 34.58 6.69 -25.16
C PHE A 69 34.14 8.06 -25.69
N ASN A 70 34.33 8.29 -26.99
CA ASN A 70 33.79 9.46 -27.70
C ASN A 70 32.73 8.92 -28.66
N GLY A 71 31.46 9.29 -28.45
CA GLY A 71 30.37 8.95 -29.34
C GLY A 71 30.45 9.75 -30.65
N ASP A 72 30.10 9.09 -31.75
CA ASP A 72 30.14 9.66 -33.11
C ASP A 72 28.74 10.06 -33.60
N THR A 73 27.68 9.61 -32.89
CA THR A 73 26.29 9.90 -33.24
C THR A 73 25.56 10.67 -32.14
N GLN A 74 24.43 11.30 -32.50
CA GLN A 74 23.63 12.11 -31.57
C GLN A 74 23.05 11.32 -30.39
N VAL A 75 22.97 9.99 -30.49
CA VAL A 75 22.42 9.12 -29.43
C VAL A 75 23.50 8.53 -28.53
N GLU A 76 24.77 8.72 -28.85
CA GLU A 76 25.90 8.18 -28.08
C GLU A 76 26.41 9.20 -27.06
N MET A 77 26.59 8.76 -25.81
CA MET A 77 27.15 9.60 -24.75
C MET A 77 28.66 9.41 -24.67
N SER A 78 29.43 10.49 -24.79
CA SER A 78 30.88 10.49 -24.57
C SER A 78 31.20 10.60 -23.08
N PHE A 79 32.11 9.76 -22.60
CA PHE A 79 32.60 9.80 -21.22
C PHE A 79 34.10 9.55 -21.16
N ARG A 80 34.75 10.15 -20.16
CA ARG A 80 36.17 9.99 -19.87
C ARG A 80 36.32 9.34 -18.51
N LYS A 81 37.30 8.45 -18.40
CA LYS A 81 37.73 7.87 -17.12
C LYS A 81 38.49 8.89 -16.29
#